data_AF-A0A7Y3ACC2-F1
#
_entry.id   AF-A0A7Y3ACC2-F1
#
_cell.length_a   1.000
_cell.length_b   1.000
_cell.length_c   1.000
_cell.angle_alpha   90.00
_cell.angle_beta   90.00
_cell.angle_gamma   90.00
#
_symmetry.space_group_name_H-M   'P 1'
#
loop_
_entity.id
_entity.type
_entity.pdbx_description
1 polymer ?
#
loop_
_entity_poly.entity_id
_entity_poly.type
_entity_poly.pdbx_seq_one_letter_code
_entity_poly.pdbx_strand_id
1 'polypeptide(L)'
;FSTGLGTPTGNPIVPVIKVSSNSAIATRLHHMIDFDTGPVITGRQSITTLATDLLNLCAETAGGRYRTKAVRLDQNDFIPWKREVSL
;
A
#
# COMPACT_ATOMS: atom_id res chain seq x y z
N PHE A 1 -1.60 2.34 -2.84
CA PHE A 1 -1.56 1.42 -3.99
C PHE A 1 -2.19 0.10 -3.58
N SER A 2 -3.32 -0.29 -4.19
CA SER A 2 -3.95 -1.58 -3.91
C SER A 2 -3.27 -2.71 -4.69
N THR A 3 -3.14 -3.90 -4.11
CA THR A 3 -2.55 -5.06 -4.78
C THR A 3 -3.18 -6.37 -4.33
N GLY A 4 -3.44 -7.25 -5.29
CA GLY A 4 -3.88 -8.62 -5.05
C GLY A 4 -2.76 -9.67 -5.15
N LEU A 5 -1.57 -9.28 -5.64
CA LEU A 5 -0.45 -10.18 -5.90
C LEU A 5 0.85 -9.77 -5.18
N GLY A 6 0.92 -8.55 -4.64
CA GLY A 6 2.08 -8.07 -3.89
C GLY A 6 3.08 -7.26 -4.70
N THR A 7 2.62 -6.43 -5.62
CA THR A 7 3.50 -5.57 -6.44
C THR A 7 4.42 -4.71 -5.56
N PRO A 8 5.75 -4.67 -5.82
CA PRO A 8 6.70 -3.93 -5.00
C PRO A 8 6.63 -2.40 -5.19
N THR A 9 5.78 -1.89 -6.08
CA THR A 9 5.71 -0.47 -6.46
C THR A 9 5.81 0.48 -5.28
N GLY A 10 6.81 1.36 -5.32
CA GLY A 10 6.92 2.52 -4.45
C GLY A 10 6.99 3.82 -5.25
N ASN A 11 7.52 4.88 -4.66
CA ASN A 11 7.61 6.19 -5.31
C ASN A 11 8.68 7.05 -4.60
N PRO A 12 9.58 7.74 -5.33
CA PRO A 12 10.65 8.55 -4.75
C PRO A 12 10.20 9.93 -4.25
N ILE A 13 8.99 10.38 -4.61
CA ILE A 13 8.46 11.72 -4.30
C ILE A 13 7.48 11.66 -3.12
N VAL A 14 6.65 10.61 -3.05
CA VAL A 14 5.59 10.49 -2.04
C VAL A 14 5.59 9.10 -1.39
N PRO A 15 5.24 8.98 -0.09
CA PRO A 15 5.09 7.69 0.55
C PRO A 15 3.96 6.87 -0.08
N VAL A 16 4.21 5.58 -0.34
CA VAL A 16 3.21 4.65 -0.88
C VAL A 16 2.76 3.69 0.22
N ILE A 17 1.50 3.78 0.61
CA ILE A 17 0.82 2.77 1.45
C ILE A 17 0.37 1.64 0.53
N LYS A 18 0.89 0.42 0.74
CA LYS A 18 0.48 -0.79 0.02
C LYS A 18 -0.68 -1.47 0.73
N VAL A 19 -1.81 -1.56 0.04
CA VAL A 19 -3.07 -2.10 0.55
C VAL A 19 -3.32 -3.45 -0.13
N SER A 20 -3.35 -4.54 0.64
CA SER A 20 -3.66 -5.85 0.08
C SER A 20 -5.16 -6.10 0.05
N SER A 21 -5.65 -6.63 -1.08
CA SER A 21 -7.06 -7.03 -1.22
C SER A 21 -7.41 -8.34 -0.52
N ASN A 22 -6.42 -9.10 -0.03
CA ASN A 22 -6.64 -10.39 0.62
C ASN A 22 -5.61 -10.69 1.72
N SER A 23 -6.09 -11.31 2.80
CA SER A 23 -5.27 -11.58 3.97
C SER A 23 -4.14 -12.60 3.73
N ALA A 24 -4.29 -13.47 2.72
CA ALA A 24 -3.26 -14.44 2.37
C ALA A 24 -1.99 -13.74 1.86
N ILE A 25 -2.14 -12.76 0.96
CA ILE A 25 -1.04 -11.93 0.48
C ILE A 25 -0.52 -11.01 1.58
N ALA A 26 -1.40 -10.37 2.34
CA ALA A 26 -0.98 -9.51 3.46
C ALA A 26 -0.11 -10.27 4.47
N THR A 27 -0.44 -11.53 4.76
CA THR A 27 0.33 -12.38 5.69
C THR A 27 1.65 -12.83 5.07
N ARG A 28 1.60 -13.37 3.84
CA ARG A 28 2.79 -13.89 3.15
C ARG A 28 3.83 -12.81 2.88
N LEU A 29 3.37 -11.61 2.50
CA LEU A 29 4.20 -10.46 2.17
C LEU A 29 4.08 -9.35 3.22
N HIS A 30 3.93 -9.72 4.49
CA HIS A 30 3.77 -8.78 5.61
C HIS A 30 4.91 -7.78 5.72
N HIS A 31 6.11 -8.09 5.24
CA HIS A 31 7.24 -7.15 5.21
C HIS A 31 7.07 -6.03 4.18
N MET A 32 6.16 -6.18 3.21
CA MET A 32 5.88 -5.20 2.13
C MET A 32 4.48 -4.56 2.22
N ILE A 33 3.47 -5.25 2.76
CA ILE A 33 2.08 -4.78 2.79
C ILE A 33 1.79 -3.95 4.04
N ASP A 34 1.36 -2.70 3.90
CA ASP A 34 1.07 -1.81 5.02
C ASP A 34 -0.32 -2.07 5.63
N PHE A 35 -1.31 -2.45 4.81
CA PHE A 35 -2.71 -2.60 5.24
C PHE A 35 -3.40 -3.81 4.59
N ASP A 36 -4.22 -4.53 5.35
CA ASP A 36 -4.99 -5.70 4.88
C ASP A 36 -6.49 -5.42 4.86
N THR A 37 -7.13 -5.48 3.68
CA THR A 37 -8.59 -5.38 3.54
C THR A 37 -9.27 -6.75 3.43
N GLY A 38 -8.52 -7.84 3.41
CA GLY A 38 -9.03 -9.20 3.34
C GLY A 38 -10.04 -9.60 4.43
N PRO A 39 -10.00 -9.06 5.68
CA PRO A 39 -10.97 -9.40 6.71
C PRO A 39 -12.43 -9.13 6.33
N VAL A 40 -12.70 -8.20 5.40
CA VAL A 40 -14.05 -7.94 4.84
C VAL A 40 -14.68 -9.23 4.31
N ILE A 41 -13.92 -10.02 3.55
CA ILE A 41 -14.43 -11.23 2.89
C ILE A 41 -14.85 -12.30 3.90
N THR A 42 -14.17 -12.35 5.05
CA THR A 42 -14.46 -13.30 6.13
C THR A 42 -15.53 -12.80 7.11
N GLY A 43 -16.05 -11.58 6.95
CA GLY A 43 -16.96 -10.95 7.90
C GLY A 43 -16.32 -10.57 9.25
N ARG A 44 -15.00 -10.72 9.41
CA ARG A 44 -14.27 -10.39 10.65
C ARG A 44 -14.20 -8.88 10.91
N GLN A 45 -14.25 -8.05 9.87
CA GLN A 45 -14.34 -6.60 9.97
C GLN A 45 -15.28 -6.03 8.92
N SER A 46 -15.94 -4.92 9.26
CA SER A 46 -16.79 -4.18 8.33
C SER A 46 -15.98 -3.29 7.39
N ILE A 47 -16.55 -2.96 6.23
CA ILE A 47 -15.98 -1.98 5.29
C ILE A 47 -15.77 -0.63 5.98
N THR A 48 -16.75 -0.17 6.78
CA THR A 48 -16.69 1.11 7.49
C THR A 48 -15.53 1.18 8.47
N THR A 49 -15.29 0.11 9.23
CA THR A 49 -14.16 0.00 10.15
C THR A 49 -12.84 0.10 9.40
N LEU A 50 -12.66 -0.72 8.36
CA LEU A 50 -11.42 -0.74 7.60
C LEU A 50 -11.17 0.56 6.82
N ALA A 51 -12.23 1.23 6.35
CA ALA A 51 -12.12 2.55 5.74
C ALA A 51 -11.63 3.60 6.74
N THR A 52 -12.12 3.56 7.97
CA THR A 52 -11.68 4.45 9.06
C THR A 52 -10.23 4.18 9.41
N ASP A 53 -9.85 2.91 9.56
CA ASP A 53 -8.48 2.51 9.89
C ASP A 53 -7.49 2.92 8.77
N LEU A 54 -7.88 2.75 7.50
CA LEU A 54 -7.06 3.16 6.37
C LEU A 54 -6.92 4.69 6.30
N LEU A 55 -8.00 5.43 6.58
CA LEU A 55 -7.95 6.90 6.62
C LEU A 55 -7.01 7.39 7.73
N ASN A 56 -7.08 6.79 8.91
CA ASN A 56 -6.16 7.08 10.01
C ASN A 56 -4.71 6.79 9.60
N LEU A 57 -4.44 5.65 8.96
CA LEU A 57 -3.11 5.31 8.46
C LEU A 57 -2.60 6.34 7.43
N CYS A 58 -3.48 6.83 6.54
CA CYS A 58 -3.15 7.92 5.62
C CYS A 58 -2.76 9.20 6.37
N ALA A 59 -3.50 9.58 7.41
CA ALA A 59 -3.21 10.77 8.22
C ALA A 59 -1.88 10.61 9.00
N GLU A 60 -1.63 9.45 9.59
CA GLU A 60 -0.37 9.13 10.27
C GLU A 60 0.83 9.18 9.30
N THR A 61 0.64 8.69 8.08
CA THR A 61 1.67 8.71 7.03
C THR A 61 1.95 10.14 6.56
N ALA A 62 0.90 10.91 6.29
CA ALA A 62 1.02 12.32 5.89
C ALA A 62 1.64 13.18 6.99
N GLY A 63 1.36 12.88 8.26
CA GLY A 63 1.95 13.53 9.42
C GLY A 63 3.38 13.06 9.76
N GLY A 64 3.97 12.15 8.96
CA GLY A 64 5.33 11.63 9.18
C GLY A 64 5.48 10.68 10.36
N ARG A 65 4.39 10.33 11.05
CA ARG A 65 4.40 9.40 12.20
C ARG A 65 4.47 7.94 11.77
N TYR A 66 3.95 7.62 10.58
CA TYR A 66 4.10 6.31 9.96
C TYR A 66 4.97 6.36 8.70
N ARG A 67 6.11 5.69 8.74
CA ARG A 67 6.95 5.47 7.54
C ARG A 67 6.47 4.20 6.83
N THR A 68 5.98 4.31 5.60
CA THR A 68 5.46 3.15 4.86
C THR A 68 6.56 2.14 4.52
N LYS A 69 6.18 0.88 4.34
CA LYS A 69 7.11 -0.21 4.00
C LYS A 69 7.85 0.07 2.71
N ALA A 70 7.19 0.69 1.73
CA ALA A 70 7.85 1.12 0.49
C ALA A 70 9.05 2.05 0.74
N VAL A 71 8.88 3.04 1.63
CA VAL A 71 9.95 4.00 1.98
C VAL A 71 11.04 3.35 2.84
N ARG A 72 10.70 2.35 3.67
CA ARG A 72 11.69 1.61 4.47
C ARG A 72 12.56 0.69 3.62
N LEU A 73 12.01 0.18 2.51
CA LEU A 73 12.66 -0.73 1.59
C LEU A 73 13.28 -0.02 0.38
N ASP A 74 13.31 1.32 0.38
CA ASP A 74 13.81 2.17 -0.71
C ASP A 74 13.23 1.82 -2.10
N GLN A 75 11.94 1.48 -2.12
CA GLN A 75 11.22 1.18 -3.36
C GLN A 75 10.85 2.49 -4.06
N ASN A 76 11.60 2.80 -5.13
CA ASN A 76 11.52 4.06 -5.86
C ASN A 76 11.05 3.88 -7.31
N ASP A 77 10.09 2.97 -7.52
CA ASP A 77 9.53 2.62 -8.82
C ASP A 77 8.61 3.74 -9.37
N PHE A 78 9.20 4.84 -9.80
CA PHE A 78 8.48 5.89 -10.53
C PHE A 78 9.15 6.11 -11.88
N ILE A 79 8.41 5.83 -12.94
CA ILE A 79 8.86 6.02 -14.31
C ILE A 79 8.10 7.24 -14.85
N PRO A 80 8.79 8.34 -15.17
CA PRO A 80 8.18 9.46 -15.88
C PRO A 80 7.56 8.96 -17.18
N TRP A 81 6.29 9.29 -17.40
CA TRP A 81 5.65 8.98 -18.67
C TRP A 81 6.26 9.85 -19.78
N LYS A 82 6.88 9.22 -20.78
CA LYS A 82 7.47 9.89 -21.94
C LYS A 82 6.49 9.81 -23.11
N ARG A 83 6.18 10.96 -23.71
CA ARG A 83 5.23 11.06 -24.83
C ARG A 83 5.84 10.62 -26.18
N GLU A 84 7.16 10.59 -26.28
CA GLU A 84 7.88 10.22 -27.51
C GLU A 84 8.27 8.73 -27.52
N VAL A 85 8.15 8.11 -28.70
CA VAL A 85 8.64 6.75 -28.95
C VAL A 85 10.16 6.78 -28.96
N SER A 86 10.80 6.02 -28.07
CA SER A 86 12.23 5.78 -28.15
C SER A 86 12.43 4.60 -29.09
N LEU A 87 12.94 4.88 -30.30
CA LEU A 87 13.44 3.87 -31.23
C LEU A 87 14.73 3.24 -30.70
#